data_AF-A0A7W1QN43-F1
#
_entry.id   AF-A0A7W1QN43-F1
#
_cell.length_a   1.000
_cell.length_b   1.000
_cell.length_c   1.000
_cell.angle_alpha   90.00
_cell.angle_beta   90.00
_cell.angle_gamma   90.00
#
_symmetry.space_group_name_H-M   'P 1'
#
loop_
_entity.id
_entity.type
_entity.pdbx_description
1 polymer ?
#
loop_
_entity_poly.entity_id
_entity_poly.type
_entity_poly.pdbx_seq_one_letter_code
_entity_poly.pdbx_strand_id
1 'polypeptide(L)'
;LREARQGDLVALDPDEPPQELRCQIEKFQFSAHASRESIVAYVKKLAPKKVVLVHGDVAAVQWVRAQVAAELPNSEVIVPPPGVEIEL
;
A
#
# COMPACT_ATOMS: atom_id res chain seq x y z
N LEU A 1 -7.69 9.08 -14.27
CA LEU A 1 -8.48 9.81 -13.23
C LEU A 1 -7.61 10.67 -12.32
N ARG A 2 -6.71 10.13 -11.50
CA ARG A 2 -6.00 10.91 -10.46
C ARG A 2 -5.14 12.08 -10.99
N GLU A 3 -4.68 12.00 -12.23
CA GLU A 3 -3.88 13.05 -12.88
C GLU A 3 -4.65 13.81 -13.97
N ALA A 4 -5.92 13.45 -14.20
CA ALA A 4 -6.73 14.08 -15.24
C ALA A 4 -7.12 15.50 -14.82
N ARG A 5 -7.12 16.41 -15.79
CA ARG A 5 -7.51 17.80 -15.65
C ARG A 5 -8.93 18.00 -16.15
N GLN A 6 -9.56 19.08 -15.72
CA GLN A 6 -10.89 19.43 -16.22
C GLN A 6 -10.83 19.60 -17.76
N GLY A 7 -11.78 18.98 -18.46
CA GLY A 7 -11.82 18.90 -19.91
C GLY A 7 -11.13 17.67 -20.52
N ASP A 8 -10.34 16.91 -19.75
CA ASP A 8 -9.73 15.68 -20.26
C ASP A 8 -10.80 14.60 -20.50
N LEU A 9 -10.62 13.82 -21.57
CA LEU A 9 -11.41 12.61 -21.81
C LEU A 9 -10.86 11.46 -20.97
N VAL A 10 -11.73 10.85 -20.16
CA VAL A 10 -11.39 9.74 -19.26
C VAL A 10 -12.20 8.51 -19.65
N ALA A 11 -11.50 7.41 -19.96
CA ALA A 11 -12.13 6.10 -20.11
C ALA A 11 -12.35 5.49 -18.72
N LEU A 12 -13.61 5.16 -18.40
CA LEU A 12 -13.99 4.49 -17.16
C LEU A 12 -14.28 3.00 -17.39
N ASP A 13 -14.86 2.70 -18.55
CA ASP A 13 -15.17 1.36 -19.03
C ASP A 13 -14.54 1.21 -20.43
N PRO A 14 -13.79 0.13 -20.70
CA PRO A 14 -13.22 -0.12 -22.03
C PRO A 14 -14.27 -0.31 -23.14
N ASP A 15 -15.51 -0.68 -22.80
CA ASP A 15 -16.60 -0.92 -23.76
C ASP A 15 -17.42 0.34 -24.06
N GLU A 16 -17.18 1.46 -23.36
CA GLU A 16 -17.88 2.73 -23.55
C GLU A 16 -16.95 3.85 -24.07
N PRO A 17 -17.50 4.86 -24.78
CA PRO A 17 -16.71 6.01 -25.20
C PRO A 17 -16.18 6.81 -23.99
N PRO A 18 -14.96 7.35 -24.07
CA PRO A 18 -14.40 8.21 -23.03
C PRO A 18 -15.29 9.41 -22.70
N GLN A 19 -15.37 9.76 -21.43
CA GLN A 19 -16.21 10.85 -20.92
C GLN A 19 -15.36 12.05 -20.51
N GLU A 20 -15.85 13.26 -20.79
CA GLU A 20 -15.18 14.50 -20.42
C GLU A 20 -15.25 14.75 -18.90
N LEU A 21 -14.12 15.04 -18.27
CA LEU A 21 -14.07 15.45 -16.88
C LEU A 21 -14.56 16.88 -16.70
N ARG A 22 -15.82 17.06 -16.29
CA ARG A 22 -16.45 18.38 -16.14
C ARG A 22 -16.43 18.97 -14.74
N CYS A 23 -16.33 18.12 -13.71
CA CYS A 23 -16.36 18.54 -12.32
C CYS A 23 -14.96 18.83 -11.78
N GLN A 24 -14.91 19.63 -10.72
CA GLN A 24 -13.70 19.81 -9.93
C GLN A 24 -13.37 18.50 -9.21
N ILE A 25 -12.10 18.06 -9.27
CA ILE A 25 -11.59 16.94 -8.50
C ILE A 25 -10.64 17.47 -7.44
N GLU A 26 -10.93 17.17 -6.18
CA GLU A 26 -10.01 17.37 -5.06
C GLU A 26 -9.77 16.04 -4.33
N LYS A 27 -8.56 15.87 -3.79
CA LYS A 27 -8.17 14.67 -3.06
C LYS A 27 -7.88 15.02 -1.61
N PHE A 28 -8.70 14.50 -0.72
CA PHE A 28 -8.48 14.59 0.72
C PHE A 28 -8.11 13.21 1.26
N GLN A 29 -7.15 13.16 2.17
CA GLN A 29 -6.65 11.90 2.73
C GLN A 29 -7.16 11.73 4.17
N PHE A 30 -8.37 11.18 4.31
CA PHE A 30 -8.97 10.81 5.58
C PHE A 30 -8.81 9.31 5.86
N SER A 31 -7.57 8.82 5.77
CA SER A 31 -7.29 7.42 6.06
C SER A 31 -7.35 7.16 7.57
N ALA A 32 -8.09 6.13 7.98
CA ALA A 32 -8.03 5.60 9.34
C ALA A 32 -6.79 4.69 9.56
N HIS A 33 -6.02 4.40 8.52
CA HIS A 33 -4.79 3.62 8.62
C HIS A 33 -3.61 4.46 9.08
N ALA A 34 -2.73 3.83 9.85
CA ALA A 34 -1.44 4.39 10.22
C ALA A 34 -0.57 4.65 8.98
N SER A 35 0.34 5.63 9.07
CA SER A 35 1.35 5.83 8.04
C SER A 35 2.34 4.65 8.01
N ARG A 36 3.02 4.45 6.87
CA ARG A 36 4.03 3.39 6.74
C ARG A 36 5.17 3.53 7.76
N GLU A 37 5.55 4.75 8.10
CA GLU A 37 6.56 5.06 9.11
C GLU A 37 6.06 4.69 10.52
N SER A 38 4.78 4.95 10.80
CA SER A 38 4.15 4.56 12.06
C SER A 38 4.06 3.03 12.22
N ILE A 39 3.82 2.31 11.12
CA ILE A 39 3.85 0.83 11.10
C ILE A 39 5.26 0.32 11.45
N VAL A 40 6.30 0.84 10.80
CA VAL A 40 7.70 0.45 11.09
C VAL A 40 8.05 0.74 12.55
N ALA A 41 7.70 1.91 13.06
CA ALA A 41 7.94 2.28 14.45
C ALA A 41 7.23 1.33 15.44
N TYR A 42 5.99 0.93 15.13
CA TYR A 42 5.23 -0.01 15.93
C TYR A 42 5.89 -1.41 15.97
N VAL A 43 6.28 -1.94 14.80
CA VAL A 43 6.98 -3.24 14.71
C VAL A 43 8.30 -3.21 15.47
N LYS A 44 9.10 -2.14 15.30
CA LYS A 44 10.35 -1.93 16.03
C LYS A 44 10.15 -1.94 17.55
N LYS A 45 9.10 -1.27 18.03
CA LYS A 45 8.78 -1.21 19.46
C LYS A 45 8.50 -2.60 20.05
N LEU A 46 7.86 -3.48 19.29
CA LEU A 46 7.50 -4.83 19.74
C LEU A 46 8.64 -5.85 19.57
N ALA A 47 9.57 -5.60 18.64
CA ALA A 47 10.69 -6.48 18.31
C ALA A 47 10.32 -7.98 18.17
N PRO A 48 9.29 -8.33 17.36
CA PRO A 48 8.86 -9.71 17.21
C PRO A 48 9.89 -10.56 16.46
N LYS A 49 9.93 -11.87 16.71
CA LYS A 49 10.84 -12.78 15.98
C LYS A 49 10.45 -12.99 14.52
N LYS A 50 9.14 -12.95 14.21
CA LYS A 50 8.60 -13.10 12.86
C LYS A 50 7.58 -12.00 12.59
N VAL A 51 7.60 -11.44 11.38
CA VAL A 51 6.67 -10.42 10.91
C VAL A 51 6.11 -10.89 9.58
N VAL A 52 4.78 -11.06 9.51
CA VAL A 52 4.08 -11.39 8.26
C VAL A 52 3.39 -10.13 7.75
N LEU A 53 3.80 -9.64 6.58
CA LEU A 53 3.23 -8.46 5.95
C LEU A 53 2.16 -8.88 4.95
N VAL A 54 0.90 -8.50 5.22
CA VAL A 54 -0.27 -8.78 4.39
C VAL A 54 -0.98 -7.47 4.03
N HIS A 55 -1.91 -7.53 3.07
CA HIS A 55 -2.74 -6.39 2.64
C HIS A 55 -1.95 -5.11 2.34
N GLY A 56 -1.50 -4.97 1.10
CA GLY A 56 -0.90 -3.76 0.58
C GLY A 56 -0.53 -3.95 -0.88
N ASP A 57 -0.34 -2.84 -1.61
CA ASP A 57 0.29 -2.94 -2.91
C ASP A 57 1.73 -3.42 -2.77
N VAL A 58 2.24 -4.08 -3.82
CA VAL A 58 3.56 -4.73 -3.80
C VAL A 58 4.66 -3.74 -3.40
N ALA A 59 4.63 -2.51 -3.92
CA ALA A 59 5.67 -1.52 -3.64
C ALA A 59 5.67 -1.08 -2.17
N ALA A 60 4.50 -0.83 -1.59
CA ALA A 60 4.35 -0.48 -0.18
C ALA A 60 4.85 -1.61 0.74
N VAL A 61 4.46 -2.86 0.46
CA VAL A 61 4.88 -4.02 1.25
C VAL A 61 6.39 -4.23 1.18
N GLN A 62 7.00 -4.14 0.00
CA GLN A 62 8.45 -4.27 -0.14
C GLN A 62 9.20 -3.15 0.59
N TRP A 63 8.67 -1.92 0.57
CA TRP A 63 9.26 -0.82 1.33
C TRP A 63 9.26 -1.12 2.83
N VAL A 64 8.11 -1.52 3.40
CA VAL A 64 8.01 -1.86 4.83
C VAL A 64 8.93 -3.03 5.17
N ARG A 65 8.98 -4.06 4.32
CA ARG A 65 9.89 -5.20 4.49
C ARG A 65 11.34 -4.76 4.63
N ALA A 66 11.80 -3.91 3.72
CA ALA A 66 13.18 -3.42 3.72
C ALA A 66 13.50 -2.60 4.99
N GLN A 67 12.57 -1.72 5.41
CA GLN A 67 12.75 -0.93 6.63
C GLN A 67 12.78 -1.80 7.88
N VAL A 68 11.86 -2.75 8.02
CA VAL A 68 11.81 -3.65 9.19
C VAL A 68 13.05 -4.55 9.22
N ALA A 69 13.49 -5.10 8.09
CA ALA A 69 14.69 -5.94 8.04
C ALA A 69 15.97 -5.18 8.43
N ALA A 70 16.07 -3.89 8.10
CA ALA A 70 17.20 -3.04 8.49
C ALA A 70 17.18 -2.72 10.00
N GLU A 71 16.01 -2.43 10.56
CA GLU A 71 15.84 -2.05 11.97
C GLU A 71 15.85 -3.26 12.92
N LEU A 72 15.40 -4.42 12.46
CA LEU A 72 15.31 -5.67 13.21
C LEU A 72 16.00 -6.81 12.43
N PRO A 73 17.35 -6.84 12.39
CA PRO A 73 18.09 -7.83 11.60
C PRO A 73 17.90 -9.28 12.08
N ASN A 74 17.44 -9.47 13.31
CA ASN A 74 17.16 -10.78 13.89
C ASN A 74 15.70 -11.24 13.70
N SER A 75 14.86 -10.42 13.07
CA SER A 75 13.46 -10.73 12.79
C SER A 75 13.32 -11.28 11.37
N GLU A 76 12.59 -12.37 11.22
CA GLU A 76 12.22 -12.87 9.90
C GLU A 76 11.03 -12.08 9.36
N VAL A 77 11.19 -11.45 8.18
CA VAL A 77 10.12 -10.67 7.54
C VAL A 77 9.62 -11.38 6.29
N ILE A 78 8.35 -11.82 6.34
CA ILE A 78 7.70 -12.70 5.37
C ILE A 78 6.62 -11.92 4.62
N VAL A 79 6.58 -12.08 3.30
CA VAL A 79 5.51 -11.55 2.42
C VAL A 79 4.88 -12.73 1.67
N PRO A 80 3.76 -13.29 2.15
CA PRO A 80 3.10 -14.41 1.49
C PRO A 80 2.56 -14.03 0.11
N PRO A 81 2.67 -14.94 -0.88
CA PRO A 81 1.76 -14.94 -2.01
C PRO A 81 0.32 -15.25 -1.53
N PRO A 82 -0.71 -14.70 -2.18
CA PRO A 82 -2.10 -15.03 -1.88
C PRO A 82 -2.38 -16.53 -1.98
N GLY A 83 -3.07 -17.10 -0.99
CA GLY A 83 -3.50 -18.51 -0.98
C GLY A 83 -2.39 -19.52 -0.63
N VAL A 84 -1.21 -19.06 -0.21
CA VAL A 84 -0.10 -19.93 0.20
C VAL A 84 -0.06 -20.02 1.73
N GLU A 85 0.00 -21.24 2.25
CA GLU A 85 0.18 -21.49 3.69
C GLU A 85 1.62 -21.22 4.12
N ILE A 86 1.79 -20.69 5.34
CA ILE A 86 3.11 -20.44 5.94
C ILE A 86 3.15 -21.09 7.33
N GLU A 87 4.26 -21.76 7.61
CA GLU A 87 4.58 -22.28 8.94
C GLU A 87 5.36 -21.23 9.75
N LEU A 88 4.91 -20.94 10.98
CA LEU A 88 5.42 -19.86 11.83
C LEU A 88 6.21 -20.39 13.03
#